data_AF-A0A963RRF2-F1
#
_entry.id   AF-A0A963RRF2-F1
#
_cell.length_a   1.000
_cell.length_b   1.000
_cell.length_c   1.000
_cell.angle_alpha   90.00
_cell.angle_beta   90.00
_cell.angle_gamma   90.00
#
_symmetry.space_group_name_H-M   'P 1'
#
loop_
_entity.id
_entity.type
_entity.pdbx_description
1 polymer ?
#
loop_
_entity_poly.entity_id
_entity_poly.type
_entity_poly.pdbx_seq_one_letter_code
_entity_poly.pdbx_strand_id
1 'polypeptide(L)' 'VAPRLMHELCMAAVAGQRDKAMEIQFKLMPVHKHLFVEANPIPVKWAMARMGLCGGTMRLPMTPLAQAN' A
#
# COMPACT_ATOMS: atom_id res chain seq x y z
N VAL A 1 1.75 -1.72 5.31
CA VAL A 1 1.38 -0.30 5.54
C VAL A 1 0.03 -0.18 6.24
N ALA A 2 -1.09 -0.69 5.71
CA ALA A 2 -2.41 -0.58 6.37
C ALA A 2 -3.19 -1.91 6.42
N PRO A 3 -2.69 -2.94 7.15
CA PRO A 3 -3.29 -4.27 7.14
C PRO A 3 -4.72 -4.32 7.73
N ARG A 4 -4.98 -3.59 8.82
CA ARG A 4 -6.30 -3.57 9.48
C ARG A 4 -7.41 -3.04 8.57
N LEU A 5 -7.17 -1.91 7.90
CA LEU A 5 -8.14 -1.31 6.98
C LEU A 5 -8.41 -2.22 5.78
N MET A 6 -7.39 -2.89 5.23
CA MET A 6 -7.59 -3.84 4.13
C MET A 6 -8.45 -5.03 4.58
N HIS A 7 -8.21 -5.55 5.79
CA HIS A 7 -9.05 -6.61 6.36
C HIS A 7 -10.50 -6.15 6.52
N GLU A 8 -10.74 -4.98 7.12
CA GLU A 8 -12.09 -4.42 7.31
C GLU A 8 -12.82 -4.20 5.97
N LEU A 9 -12.10 -3.75 4.93
CA LEU A 9 -12.63 -3.63 3.57
C LEU A 9 -13.08 -4.98 3.01
N CYS A 10 -12.23 -6.00 3.10
CA CYS A 10 -12.56 -7.34 2.63
C CYS A 10 -13.76 -7.92 3.37
N MET A 11 -13.82 -7.77 4.69
CA MET A 11 -14.94 -8.26 5.50
C MET A 11 -16.25 -7.53 5.15
N ALA A 12 -16.22 -6.22 4.96
CA ALA A 12 -17.39 -5.45 4.53
C ALA A 12 -17.86 -5.86 3.12
N ALA A 13 -16.94 -6.08 2.19
CA ALA A 13 -17.24 -6.52 0.83
C ALA A 13 -17.89 -7.91 0.81
N VAL A 14 -17.33 -8.88 1.55
CA VAL A 14 -17.88 -10.24 1.65
C VAL A 14 -19.26 -10.24 2.32
N ALA A 15 -19.48 -9.36 3.30
CA ALA A 15 -20.77 -9.20 3.97
C ALA A 15 -21.82 -8.42 3.15
N GLY A 16 -21.53 -8.01 1.91
CA GLY A 16 -22.44 -7.22 1.06
C GLY A 16 -22.63 -5.78 1.50
N GLN A 17 -21.83 -5.27 2.44
CA GLN A 17 -21.93 -3.91 2.98
C GLN A 17 -21.22 -2.90 2.07
N ARG A 18 -21.83 -2.61 0.92
CA ARG A 18 -21.21 -1.81 -0.16
C ARG A 18 -20.75 -0.43 0.30
N ASP A 19 -21.59 0.31 1.02
CA ASP A 19 -21.29 1.69 1.41
C ASP A 19 -20.11 1.75 2.39
N LYS A 20 -20.08 0.82 3.35
CA LYS A 20 -18.95 0.66 4.28
C LYS A 20 -17.67 0.27 3.56
N ALA A 21 -17.74 -0.68 2.62
CA ALA A 21 -16.58 -1.07 1.83
C ALA A 21 -16.04 0.11 1.01
N MET A 22 -16.92 0.92 0.41
CA MET A 22 -16.54 2.12 -0.33
C MET A 22 -15.93 3.21 0.56
N GLU A 23 -16.47 3.42 1.76
CA GLU A 23 -15.89 4.37 2.72
C GLU A 23 -14.45 3.99 3.06
N ILE A 24 -14.19 2.71 3.33
CA ILE A 24 -12.84 2.23 3.64
C ILE A 24 -11.95 2.30 2.39
N GLN A 25 -12.49 1.97 1.21
CA GLN A 25 -11.78 2.09 -0.07
C GLN A 25 -11.28 3.52 -0.27
N PHE A 26 -12.13 4.53 -0.06
CA PHE A 26 -11.73 5.93 -0.20
C PHE A 26 -10.61 6.33 0.77
N LYS A 27 -10.60 5.79 2.00
CA LYS A 27 -9.51 5.98 2.96
C LYS A 27 -8.20 5.32 2.49
N LEU A 28 -8.28 4.20 1.79
CA LEU A 28 -7.12 3.47 1.26
C LEU A 28 -6.60 4.00 -0.08
N MET A 29 -7.43 4.70 -0.86
CA MET A 29 -7.08 5.19 -2.20
C MET A 29 -5.75 5.96 -2.28
N PRO A 30 -5.41 6.89 -1.37
CA PRO A 30 -4.12 7.57 -1.41
C PRO A 30 -2.94 6.60 -1.26
N VAL A 31 -3.06 5.63 -0.35
CA VAL A 31 -2.03 4.61 -0.14
C VAL A 31 -1.88 3.74 -1.38
N HIS A 32 -2.97 3.31 -2.00
CA HIS A 32 -2.91 2.55 -3.25
C HIS A 32 -2.23 3.35 -4.36
N LYS A 33 -2.59 4.62 -4.56
CA LYS A 33 -1.92 5.46 -5.57
C LYS A 33 -0.42 5.56 -5.33
N HIS A 34 0.01 5.78 -4.09
CA HIS A 34 1.42 5.92 -3.75
C HIS A 34 2.21 4.61 -3.79
N LEU A 35 1.58 3.47 -3.52
CA LEU A 35 2.26 2.16 -3.56
C LEU A 35 2.53 1.66 -4.98
N PHE A 36 1.95 2.29 -5.99
CA PHE A 36 2.07 1.90 -7.41
C PHE A 36 2.62 3.05 -8.29
N VAL A 37 3.32 4.03 -7.71
CA VAL A 37 4.00 5.10 -8.48
C VAL A 37 5.19 4.57 -9.30
N GLU A 38 5.77 3.46 -8.87
CA GLU A 38 6.80 2.70 -9.57
C GLU A 38 6.50 1.19 -9.45
N ALA A 39 7.29 0.36 -10.13
CA ALA A 39 7.12 -1.09 -10.11
C ALA A 39 7.12 -1.66 -8.69
N ASN A 40 6.04 -2.35 -8.32
CA ASN A 40 5.98 -3.12 -7.09
C ASN A 40 7.07 -4.22 -7.10
N PRO A 41 7.85 -4.44 -6.02
CA PRO A 41 7.71 -3.93 -4.65
C PRO A 41 8.52 -2.67 -4.26
N ILE A 42 9.02 -1.85 -5.19
CA ILE A 42 9.87 -0.69 -4.88
C ILE A 42 9.19 0.28 -3.89
N PRO A 43 7.96 0.81 -4.14
CA PRO A 43 7.38 1.81 -3.25
C PRO A 43 6.96 1.25 -1.89
N VAL A 44 6.45 0.00 -1.85
CA VAL A 44 6.05 -0.63 -0.58
C VAL A 44 7.26 -0.92 0.30
N LYS A 45 8.38 -1.35 -0.29
CA LYS A 45 9.61 -1.62 0.47
C LYS A 45 10.25 -0.35 0.99
N TRP A 46 10.23 0.72 0.19
CA TRP A 46 10.63 2.05 0.66
C TRP A 46 9.77 2.52 1.84
N ALA A 47 8.45 2.38 1.75
CA ALA A 47 7.53 2.77 2.83
C ALA A 47 7.77 1.96 4.10
N MET A 48 7.93 0.63 3.99
CA MET A 48 8.21 -0.25 5.12
C MET A 48 9.58 0.05 5.78
N ALA A 49 10.59 0.41 4.98
CA ALA A 49 11.88 0.82 5.51
C ALA A 49 11.79 2.14 6.30
N ARG A 50 11.04 3.13 5.82
CA ARG A 50 10.76 4.37 6.56
C ARG A 50 9.96 4.16 7.84
N MET A 51 9.11 3.14 7.88
CA MET A 51 8.37 2.74 9.08
C MET A 51 9.24 1.94 10.08
N GLY A 52 10.50 1.64 9.76
CA GLY A 52 11.37 0.83 10.61
C GLY A 52 10.99 -0.65 10.66
N LEU A 53 10.17 -1.13 9.71
CA LEU A 53 9.66 -2.51 9.70
C LEU A 53 10.53 -3.46 8.87
N CYS A 54 11.38 -2.96 7.97
CA CYS A 54 12.34 -3.76 7.21
C CYS A 54 13.55 -2.93 6.76
N GLY A 55 14.59 -3.58 6.25
CA GLY A 55 15.71 -2.90 5.59
C GLY A 55 15.37 -2.44 4.17
N GLY A 56 16.13 -1.47 3.65
CA GLY A 56 15.98 -0.94 2.28
C GLY A 56 16.58 -1.81 1.16
N THR A 57 17.16 -2.96 1.49
CA THR A 57 17.90 -3.79 0.53
C THR A 57 16.99 -4.41 -0.52
N MET A 58 17.14 -4.04 -1.79
CA MET A 58 16.47 -4.67 -2.93
C MET A 58 17.48 -5.43 -3.79
N ARG A 59 17.00 -6.47 -4.49
CA ARG A 59 17.79 -7.21 -5.47
C ARG A 59 17.51 -6.64 -6.86
N LEU A 60 18.55 -6.53 -7.67
CA LEU A 60 18.39 -6.18 -9.08
C LEU A 60 17.42 -7.17 -9.77
N PRO A 61 16.60 -6.70 -10.73
CA PRO A 61 16.67 -5.40 -11.39
C PRO A 61 15.99 -4.24 -10.63
N MET A 62 15.49 -4.45 -9.41
CA MET A 62 14.84 -3.38 -8.63
C MET A 62 15.87 -2.39 -8.08
N THR A 63 15.57 -1.10 -8.22
CA THR A 63 16.38 0.02 -7.73
C THR A 63 15.67 0.75 -6.59
N PRO A 64 16.38 1.58 -5.80
CA PRO A 64 15.74 2.52 -4.89
C PRO A 64 14.72 3.40 -5.61
N LEU A 65 13.65 3.77 -4.90
CA LEU A 65 12.61 4.68 -5.40
C LEU A 65 13.26 6.00 -5.85
N ALA A 66 12.89 6.48 -7.05
CA ALA A 66 13.45 7.71 -7.58
C ALA A 66 12.97 8.94 -6.80
N GLN A 67 13.73 10.03 -6.87
CA GLN A 67 13.27 11.32 -6.38
C GLN A 67 12.16 11.84 -7.30
N ALA A 68 11.12 12.43 -6.72
CA ALA A 68 10.04 13.04 -7.51
C ALA A 68 10.61 14.16 -8.40
N ASN A 69 10.17 14.18 -9.66
CA ASN A 69 10.46 15.24 -10.63
C ASN A 69 9.78 16.55 -10.27
#